data_AF-A0A1G7BSA9-F1
#
_entry.id   AF-A0A1G7BSA9-F1
#
_cell.length_a   1.000
_cell.length_b   1.000
_cell.length_c   1.000
_cell.angle_alpha   90.00
_cell.angle_beta   90.00
_cell.angle_gamma   90.00
#
_symmetry.space_group_name_H-M   'P 1'
#
loop_
_entity.id
_entity.type
_entity.pdbx_description
1 polymer ?
#
loop_
_entity_poly.entity_id
_entity_poly.type
_entity_poly.pdbx_seq_one_letter_code
_entity_poly.pdbx_strand_id
1 'polypeptide(L)'
;MDYEKNFWAHMTLDDLIDEDASKALVIIEHIAKKDGSEFALANLAAGPLETLLSKHGEALIDNIKISVKSNSELKSALGLIWKNNIPGNVWDAIQKIR
;
A
#
# COMPACT_ATOMS: atom_id res chain seq x y z
N MET A 1 0.45 19.71 -18.25
CA MET A 1 0.37 19.20 -16.87
C MET A 1 0.24 17.68 -16.96
N ASP A 2 1.27 16.92 -16.57
CA ASP A 2 1.32 15.45 -16.78
C ASP A 2 0.45 14.64 -15.81
N TYR A 3 -0.20 15.29 -14.84
CA TYR A 3 -1.08 14.63 -13.87
C TYR A 3 -2.29 13.95 -14.53
N GLU A 4 -2.97 14.63 -15.47
CA GLU A 4 -4.12 14.06 -16.18
C GLU A 4 -3.76 12.81 -17.00
N LYS A 5 -2.54 12.77 -17.55
CA LYS A 5 -2.10 11.66 -18.40
C LYS A 5 -1.92 10.35 -17.64
N ASN A 6 -1.64 10.40 -16.34
CA ASN A 6 -1.31 9.23 -15.54
C ASN A 6 -2.36 8.93 -14.45
N PHE A 7 -3.40 9.75 -14.33
CA PHE A 7 -4.48 9.54 -13.36
C PHE A 7 -5.18 8.18 -13.55
N TRP A 8 -5.26 7.68 -14.79
CA TRP A 8 -5.79 6.35 -15.08
C TRP A 8 -5.10 5.25 -14.27
N ALA A 9 -3.78 5.34 -14.05
CA ALA A 9 -3.04 4.30 -13.35
C ALA A 9 -3.42 4.24 -11.86
N HIS A 10 -3.73 5.39 -11.26
CA HIS A 10 -4.27 5.47 -9.92
C HIS A 10 -5.66 4.82 -9.85
N MET A 11 -6.56 5.21 -10.76
CA MET A 11 -7.92 4.64 -10.84
C MET A 11 -7.89 3.12 -11.04
N THR A 12 -7.07 2.62 -11.97
CA THR A 12 -6.94 1.19 -12.23
C THR A 12 -6.43 0.42 -11.00
N LEU A 13 -5.52 1.00 -10.23
CA LEU A 13 -5.06 0.34 -9.01
C LEU A 13 -6.13 0.38 -7.90
N ASP A 14 -6.91 1.46 -7.81
CA ASP A 14 -8.02 1.57 -6.85
C ASP A 14 -9.13 0.55 -7.16
N ASP A 15 -9.53 0.44 -8.44
CA ASP A 15 -10.47 -0.59 -8.90
C ASP A 15 -9.93 -2.01 -8.60
N LEU A 16 -8.63 -2.24 -8.85
CA LEU A 16 -8.00 -3.52 -8.59
C LEU A 16 -7.98 -3.90 -7.09
N ILE A 17 -7.97 -2.94 -6.17
CA ILE A 17 -8.06 -3.23 -4.73
C ILE A 17 -9.37 -3.96 -4.43
N ASP A 18 -10.47 -3.52 -5.03
CA ASP A 18 -11.80 -4.13 -4.84
C ASP A 18 -11.95 -5.46 -5.61
N GLU A 19 -11.35 -5.55 -6.80
CA GLU A 19 -11.46 -6.74 -7.66
C GLU A 19 -10.55 -7.89 -7.21
N ASP A 20 -9.29 -7.59 -6.88
CA ASP A 20 -8.25 -8.56 -6.49
C ASP A 20 -7.20 -7.90 -5.60
N ALA A 21 -7.53 -7.79 -4.31
CA ALA A 21 -6.68 -7.20 -3.29
C ALA A 21 -5.28 -7.84 -3.20
N SER A 22 -5.17 -9.16 -3.47
CA SER A 22 -3.86 -9.84 -3.46
C SER A 22 -2.98 -9.35 -4.61
N LYS A 23 -3.55 -9.21 -5.80
CA LYS A 23 -2.83 -8.67 -6.95
C LYS A 23 -2.53 -7.18 -6.78
N ALA A 24 -3.44 -6.40 -6.20
CA ALA A 24 -3.19 -5.00 -5.87
C ALA A 24 -1.99 -4.84 -4.92
N LEU A 25 -1.89 -5.68 -3.88
CA LEU A 25 -0.74 -5.72 -2.98
C LEU A 25 0.57 -5.96 -3.76
N VAL A 26 0.59 -6.97 -4.63
CA VAL A 26 1.77 -7.27 -5.47
C VAL A 26 2.17 -6.07 -6.32
N ILE A 27 1.21 -5.35 -6.91
CA ILE A 27 1.52 -4.15 -7.71
C ILE A 27 2.10 -3.04 -6.84
N ILE A 28 1.52 -2.76 -5.68
CA ILE A 28 2.05 -1.77 -4.72
C ILE A 28 3.49 -2.10 -4.33
N GLU A 29 3.78 -3.38 -4.02
CA GLU A 29 5.13 -3.86 -3.71
C GLU A 29 6.12 -3.63 -4.84
N HIS A 30 5.70 -3.89 -6.08
CA HIS A 30 6.54 -3.68 -7.27
C HIS A 30 6.79 -2.20 -7.53
N ILE A 31 5.78 -1.33 -7.34
CA ILE A 31 5.97 0.13 -7.49
C ILE A 31 6.96 0.63 -6.44
N ALA A 32 6.76 0.27 -5.16
CA ALA A 32 7.66 0.67 -4.07
C ALA A 32 9.11 0.23 -4.34
N LYS A 33 9.30 -1.00 -4.82
CA LYS A 33 10.64 -1.54 -5.13
C LYS A 33 11.26 -0.89 -6.38
N LYS A 34 10.44 -0.47 -7.34
CA LYS A 34 10.90 0.16 -8.58
C LYS A 34 11.27 1.63 -8.37
N ASP A 35 10.51 2.33 -7.53
CA ASP A 35 10.73 3.73 -7.18
C ASP A 35 10.58 3.92 -5.67
N GLY A 36 11.72 3.86 -4.98
CA GLY A 36 11.82 4.10 -3.53
C GLY A 36 11.98 5.57 -3.17
N SER A 37 11.71 6.51 -4.08
CA SER A 37 11.77 7.94 -3.74
C SER A 37 10.72 8.30 -2.69
N GLU A 38 11.05 9.27 -1.83
CA GLU A 38 10.13 9.74 -0.79
C GLU A 38 8.77 10.15 -1.36
N PHE A 39 8.78 10.83 -2.51
CA PHE A 39 7.56 11.23 -3.21
C PHE A 39 6.72 10.03 -3.64
N ALA A 40 7.32 9.01 -4.27
CA ALA A 40 6.58 7.82 -4.69
C ALA A 40 6.01 7.04 -3.49
N LEU A 41 6.81 6.84 -2.44
CA LEU A 41 6.39 6.11 -1.24
C LEU A 41 5.29 6.85 -0.47
N ALA A 42 5.37 8.18 -0.37
CA ALA A 42 4.32 8.98 0.25
C ALA A 42 2.99 8.90 -0.52
N ASN A 43 3.03 8.91 -1.86
CA ASN A 43 1.83 8.74 -2.69
C ASN A 43 1.25 7.32 -2.62
N LEU A 44 2.08 6.28 -2.51
CA LEU A 44 1.60 4.92 -2.25
C LEU A 44 0.93 4.81 -0.89
N ALA A 45 1.53 5.42 0.14
CA ALA A 45 1.04 5.40 1.51
C ALA A 45 -0.32 6.10 1.64
N ALA A 46 -0.40 7.38 1.26
CA ALA A 46 -1.60 8.21 1.39
C ALA A 46 -2.76 7.85 0.42
N GLY A 47 -2.59 6.80 -0.38
CA GLY A 47 -3.57 6.35 -1.36
C GLY A 47 -3.77 4.84 -1.31
N PRO A 48 -3.23 4.11 -2.30
CA PRO A 48 -3.59 2.70 -2.50
C PRO A 48 -3.24 1.79 -1.30
N LEU A 49 -2.17 2.06 -0.56
CA LEU A 49 -1.81 1.23 0.59
C LEU A 49 -2.78 1.41 1.77
N GLU A 50 -3.19 2.64 2.07
CA GLU A 50 -4.22 2.93 3.09
C GLU A 50 -5.58 2.34 2.70
N THR A 51 -5.99 2.49 1.43
CA THR A 51 -7.24 1.90 0.92
C THR A 51 -7.22 0.38 1.03
N LEU A 52 -6.12 -0.26 0.60
CA LEU A 52 -5.95 -1.72 0.69
C LEU A 52 -6.03 -2.21 2.14
N LEU A 53 -5.34 -1.54 3.07
CA LEU A 53 -5.36 -1.91 4.49
C LEU A 53 -6.73 -1.70 5.13
N SER A 54 -7.44 -0.64 4.73
CA SER A 54 -8.78 -0.34 5.24
C SER A 54 -9.81 -1.38 4.80
N LYS A 55 -9.75 -1.82 3.54
CA LYS A 55 -10.74 -2.75 2.96
C LYS A 55 -10.39 -4.23 3.16
N HIS A 56 -9.11 -4.57 3.04
CA HIS A 56 -8.63 -5.96 2.93
C HIS A 56 -7.46 -6.29 3.87
N GLY A 57 -7.11 -5.38 4.79
CA GLY A 57 -5.97 -5.56 5.68
C GLY A 57 -6.05 -6.82 6.53
N GLU A 58 -7.23 -7.23 6.99
CA GLU A 58 -7.39 -8.45 7.80
C GLU A 58 -6.98 -9.72 7.04
N ALA A 59 -7.29 -9.79 5.75
CA ALA A 59 -6.96 -10.93 4.91
C ALA A 59 -5.50 -10.92 4.43
N LEU A 60 -4.87 -9.74 4.35
CA LEU A 60 -3.55 -9.57 3.76
C LEU A 60 -2.43 -9.33 4.77
N ILE A 61 -2.73 -9.13 6.05
CA ILE A 61 -1.73 -8.73 7.05
C ILE A 61 -0.53 -9.69 7.12
N ASP A 62 -0.76 -10.99 6.99
CA ASP A 62 0.32 -11.98 7.04
C ASP A 62 1.20 -11.96 5.79
N ASN A 63 0.60 -11.69 4.61
CA ASN A 63 1.36 -11.45 3.38
C ASN A 63 2.24 -10.21 3.53
N ILE A 64 1.68 -9.10 4.06
CA ILE A 64 2.43 -7.86 4.29
C ILE A 64 3.60 -8.08 5.25
N LYS A 65 3.40 -8.82 6.35
CA LYS A 65 4.48 -9.18 7.30
C LYS A 65 5.61 -9.97 6.62
N ILE A 66 5.31 -10.76 5.60
CA ILE A 66 6.32 -11.49 4.82
C ILE A 66 7.03 -10.52 3.87
N SER A 67 6.27 -9.72 3.11
CA SER A 67 6.81 -8.81 2.09
C SER A 67 7.79 -7.79 2.65
N VAL A 68 7.49 -7.18 3.81
CA VAL A 68 8.35 -6.17 4.44
C VAL A 68 9.72 -6.71 4.86
N LYS A 69 9.89 -8.03 4.99
CA LYS A 69 11.20 -8.63 5.31
C LYS A 69 12.19 -8.54 4.14
N SER A 70 11.68 -8.45 2.92
CA SER A 70 12.49 -8.41 1.68
C SER A 70 12.25 -7.17 0.82
N ASN A 71 11.41 -6.24 1.28
CA ASN A 71 11.06 -5.00 0.59
C ASN A 71 11.12 -3.83 1.58
N SER A 72 12.30 -3.21 1.70
CA SER A 72 12.53 -2.07 2.60
C SER A 72 11.69 -0.85 2.21
N GLU A 73 11.42 -0.67 0.93
CA GLU A 73 10.66 0.45 0.40
C GLU A 73 9.18 0.36 0.79
N LEU A 74 8.60 -0.86 0.73
CA LEU A 74 7.26 -1.11 1.27
C LEU A 74 7.21 -0.82 2.78
N LYS A 75 8.23 -1.25 3.53
CA LYS A 75 8.31 -0.97 4.97
C LYS A 75 8.33 0.54 5.24
N SER A 76 9.12 1.29 4.47
CA SER A 76 9.15 2.75 4.55
C SER A 76 7.79 3.37 4.22
N ALA A 77 7.08 2.88 3.19
CA ALA A 77 5.73 3.35 2.86
C ALA A 77 4.73 3.09 4.01
N LEU A 78 4.80 1.95 4.70
CA LEU A 78 4.00 1.69 5.93
C LEU A 78 4.34 2.63 7.09
N GLY A 79 5.52 3.26 7.07
CA GLY A 79 5.88 4.34 7.99
C GLY A 79 5.09 5.63 7.75
N LEU A 80 4.58 5.83 6.53
CA LEU A 80 3.95 7.07 6.07
C LEU A 80 2.42 7.03 6.08
N ILE A 81 1.82 5.86 6.36
CA ILE A 81 0.36 5.73 6.44
C ILE A 81 -0.22 6.30 7.74
N TRP A 82 -1.49 6.68 7.65
CA TRP A 82 -2.33 7.15 8.74
C TRP A 82 -3.39 6.09 9.06
N LYS A 83 -3.78 6.01 10.34
CA LYS A 83 -4.74 4.98 10.79
C LYS A 83 -6.07 5.08 10.05
N ASN A 84 -6.64 6.28 9.95
CA ASN A 84 -7.92 6.55 9.29
C ASN A 84 -8.98 5.43 9.52
N ASN A 85 -9.38 4.73 8.46
CA ASN A 85 -10.37 3.65 8.45
C ASN A 85 -9.76 2.24 8.58
N ILE A 86 -8.45 2.13 8.80
CA ILE A 86 -7.77 0.84 8.99
C ILE A 86 -8.29 0.18 10.29
N PRO A 87 -8.78 -1.08 10.22
CA PRO A 87 -9.23 -1.81 11.39
C PRO A 87 -8.17 -1.86 12.48
N GLY A 88 -8.58 -1.79 13.76
CA GLY A 88 -7.65 -1.65 14.89
C GLY A 88 -6.63 -2.78 14.98
N ASN A 89 -7.07 -4.03 14.78
CA ASN A 89 -6.21 -5.22 14.72
C ASN A 89 -5.17 -5.15 13.59
N VAL A 90 -5.56 -4.66 12.41
CA VAL A 90 -4.66 -4.47 11.27
C VAL A 90 -3.65 -3.37 11.59
N TRP A 91 -4.12 -2.23 12.09
CA TRP A 91 -3.27 -1.11 12.48
C TRP A 91 -2.21 -1.53 13.51
N ASP A 92 -2.62 -2.23 14.57
CA ASP A 92 -1.73 -2.72 15.63
C ASP A 92 -0.68 -3.71 15.09
N ALA A 93 -1.05 -4.52 14.10
CA ALA A 93 -0.10 -5.41 13.43
C ALA A 93 0.90 -4.63 12.57
N ILE A 94 0.45 -3.60 11.84
CA ILE A 94 1.34 -2.71 11.06
C ILE A 94 2.31 -1.95 11.97
N GLN A 95 1.85 -1.44 13.12
CA GLN A 95 2.72 -0.74 14.09
C GLN A 95 3.92 -1.59 14.54
N LYS A 96 3.77 -2.92 14.56
CA LYS A 96 4.83 -3.84 15.01
C LYS A 96 5.86 -4.16 13.93
N ILE A 97 5.55 -3.90 12.67
CA ILE A 97 6.40 -4.29 11.53
C ILE A 97 6.96 -3.11 10.75
N ARG A 98 6.43 -1.91 10.92
CA ARG A 98 6.99 -0.68 10.36
C ARG A 98 8.22 -0.20 11.10
#